data_AF-A0A967TCN0-F1
#
_entry.id   AF-A0A967TCN0-F1
#
_cell.length_a   1.000
_cell.length_b   1.000
_cell.length_c   1.000
_cell.angle_alpha   90.00
_cell.angle_beta   90.00
_cell.angle_gamma   90.00
#
_symmetry.space_group_name_H-M   'P 1'
#
loop_
_entity.id
_entity.type
_entity.pdbx_description
1 polymer ?
#
loop_
_entity_poly.entity_id
_entity_poly.type
_entity_poly.pdbx_seq_one_letter_code
_entity_poly.pdbx_strand_id
1 'polypeptide(L)'
;MPPYQGGGEMIRIVEKEESTWAAVPHKFEAGTPNIAGAVGMGAAVEYLEGLGHEAILDHEARVMGYALERLSRVEGLKLFGPEDPSERSGAVSFTLGDAHPHDVATILDSEGVAVRAGHHCAQLVMKRFGVSATARASFYLYNTTDDVDRLVEGLEVVRGIFGP
;
A
#
# COMPACT_ATOMS: atom_id res chain seq x y z
N MET A 1 -31.33 -3.42 -1.46
CA MET A 1 -30.67 -3.47 -0.14
C MET A 1 -31.33 -2.48 0.81
N PRO A 2 -31.57 -2.84 2.09
CA PRO A 2 -31.94 -1.89 3.13
C PRO A 2 -30.76 -0.94 3.44
N PRO A 3 -31.02 0.25 4.02
CA PRO A 3 -29.94 1.10 4.52
C PRO A 3 -29.16 0.40 5.65
N TYR A 4 -27.85 0.64 5.76
CA TYR A 4 -27.02 0.06 6.82
C TYR A 4 -26.84 1.00 8.04
N GLN A 5 -27.05 2.30 7.84
CA GLN A 5 -27.12 3.35 8.86
C GLN A 5 -28.40 4.18 8.66
N GLY A 6 -28.89 4.82 9.72
CA GLY A 6 -30.06 5.70 9.69
C GLY A 6 -29.74 7.08 10.27
N GLY A 7 -30.53 8.09 9.91
CA GLY A 7 -30.34 9.48 10.36
C GLY A 7 -30.64 10.48 9.25
N GLY A 8 -30.17 11.72 9.40
CA GLY A 8 -30.27 12.74 8.35
C GLY A 8 -29.56 12.32 7.05
N GLU A 9 -29.78 13.08 5.97
CA GLU A 9 -29.27 12.86 4.60
C GLU A 9 -29.88 11.63 3.89
N MET A 10 -29.85 10.47 4.53
CA MET A 10 -30.30 9.21 3.92
C MET A 10 -31.82 9.00 3.88
N ILE A 11 -32.57 9.83 4.63
CA ILE A 11 -34.03 9.79 4.70
C ILE A 11 -34.62 10.82 3.75
N ARG A 12 -35.63 10.41 2.98
CA ARG A 12 -36.44 11.29 2.14
C ARG A 12 -37.64 11.87 2.90
N ILE A 13 -38.37 11.04 3.64
CA ILE A 13 -39.52 11.44 4.46
C ILE A 13 -39.45 10.70 5.79
N VAL A 14 -39.63 11.43 6.89
CA VAL A 14 -39.85 10.90 8.24
C VAL A 14 -41.31 11.15 8.61
N GLU A 15 -42.04 10.08 8.87
CA GLU A 15 -43.36 10.09 9.50
C GLU A 15 -43.24 9.54 10.93
N LYS A 16 -44.31 9.62 11.71
CA LYS A 16 -44.29 9.16 13.10
C LYS A 16 -44.08 7.63 13.22
N GLU A 17 -44.65 6.85 12.31
CA GLU A 17 -44.57 5.38 12.33
C GLU A 17 -43.70 4.79 11.20
N GLU A 18 -43.30 5.59 10.21
CA GLU A 18 -42.52 5.11 9.06
C GLU A 18 -41.49 6.12 8.54
N SER A 19 -40.57 5.65 7.69
CA SER A 19 -39.65 6.52 6.96
C SER A 19 -39.41 5.96 5.58
N THR A 20 -39.20 6.84 4.61
CA THR A 20 -38.82 6.47 3.24
C THR A 20 -37.42 6.97 2.93
N TRP A 21 -36.68 6.24 2.11
CA TRP A 21 -35.25 6.48 1.89
C TRP A 21 -35.00 7.43 0.71
N ALA A 22 -33.88 8.15 0.77
CA ALA A 22 -33.35 8.90 -0.35
C ALA A 22 -32.97 7.97 -1.51
N ALA A 23 -32.75 8.55 -2.70
CA ALA A 23 -32.20 7.81 -3.82
C ALA A 23 -30.76 7.36 -3.52
N VAL A 24 -30.28 6.33 -4.21
CA VAL A 24 -28.86 5.95 -4.19
C VAL A 24 -28.06 7.03 -4.94
N PRO A 25 -26.91 7.50 -4.41
CA PRO A 25 -26.12 6.90 -3.31
C PRO A 25 -26.53 7.30 -1.89
N HIS A 26 -27.21 8.44 -1.70
CA HIS A 26 -27.47 9.04 -0.37
C HIS A 26 -28.21 8.13 0.62
N LYS A 27 -29.00 7.16 0.12
CA LYS A 27 -29.54 6.06 0.95
C LYS A 27 -28.49 5.40 1.86
N PHE A 28 -27.23 5.38 1.46
CA PHE A 28 -26.12 4.74 2.16
C PHE A 28 -25.16 5.74 2.82
N GLU A 29 -25.48 7.02 2.88
CA GLU A 29 -24.60 8.09 3.38
C GLU A 29 -25.29 8.84 4.52
N ALA A 30 -25.59 8.13 5.60
CA ALA A 30 -26.33 8.68 6.73
C ALA A 30 -25.50 9.74 7.48
N GLY A 31 -26.16 10.84 7.85
CA GLY A 31 -25.58 11.92 8.63
C GLY A 31 -24.72 12.87 7.82
N THR A 32 -24.08 13.83 8.49
CA THR A 32 -23.19 14.79 7.84
C THR A 32 -22.01 14.04 7.21
N PRO A 33 -21.77 14.16 5.89
CA PRO A 33 -20.69 13.45 5.24
C PRO A 33 -19.33 14.04 5.61
N ASN A 34 -18.26 13.32 5.28
CA ASN A 34 -16.91 13.87 5.31
C ASN A 34 -16.69 14.82 4.13
N ILE A 35 -17.27 16.02 4.22
CA ILE A 35 -17.27 17.02 3.15
C ILE A 35 -15.85 17.37 2.72
N ALA A 36 -14.97 17.69 3.68
CA ALA A 36 -13.58 18.04 3.39
C ALA A 36 -12.81 16.89 2.72
N GLY A 37 -13.04 15.64 3.17
CA GLY A 37 -12.44 14.46 2.55
C GLY A 37 -12.90 14.23 1.11
N ALA A 38 -14.19 14.45 0.81
CA ALA A 38 -14.70 14.34 -0.57
C ALA A 38 -14.08 15.39 -1.50
N VAL A 39 -13.98 16.64 -1.06
CA VAL A 39 -13.32 17.72 -1.81
C VAL A 39 -11.83 17.43 -2.01
N GLY A 40 -11.13 17.01 -0.96
CA GLY A 40 -9.70 16.65 -1.04
C GLY A 40 -9.44 15.45 -1.95
N MET A 41 -10.33 14.45 -1.95
CA MET A 41 -10.27 13.33 -2.88
C MET A 41 -10.45 13.80 -4.33
N GLY A 42 -11.39 14.73 -4.59
CA GLY A 42 -11.56 15.34 -5.91
C GLY A 42 -10.26 15.99 -6.41
N ALA A 43 -9.62 16.81 -5.58
CA ALA A 43 -8.33 17.43 -5.92
C ALA A 43 -7.20 16.41 -6.15
N ALA A 44 -7.18 15.30 -5.40
CA ALA A 44 -6.21 14.23 -5.61
C ALA A 44 -6.44 13.50 -6.95
N VAL A 45 -7.69 13.28 -7.34
CA VAL A 45 -8.04 12.71 -8.65
C VAL A 45 -7.58 13.64 -9.77
N GLU A 46 -7.90 14.94 -9.68
CA GLU A 46 -7.46 15.94 -10.67
C GLU A 46 -5.93 16.01 -10.81
N TYR A 47 -5.20 15.87 -9.69
CA TYR A 47 -3.74 15.80 -9.71
C TYR A 47 -3.23 14.57 -10.49
N LEU A 48 -3.79 13.39 -10.24
CA LEU A 48 -3.39 12.15 -10.93
C LEU A 48 -3.77 12.18 -12.42
N GLU A 49 -4.95 12.71 -12.75
CA GLU A 49 -5.37 12.92 -14.14
C GLU A 49 -4.47 13.92 -14.87
N GLY A 50 -4.04 15.00 -14.19
CA GLY A 50 -3.11 15.99 -14.71
C GLY A 50 -1.72 15.45 -15.00
N LEU A 51 -1.25 14.46 -14.22
CA LEU A 51 -0.01 13.72 -14.51
C LEU A 51 -0.19 12.71 -15.65
N GLY A 52 -1.36 12.10 -15.74
CA GLY A 52 -1.70 11.07 -16.71
C GLY A 52 -1.33 9.66 -16.23
N HIS A 53 -2.30 8.74 -16.30
CA HIS A 53 -2.12 7.37 -15.82
C HIS A 53 -1.00 6.60 -16.54
N GLU A 54 -0.82 6.81 -17.85
CA GLU A 54 0.26 6.17 -18.61
C GLU A 54 1.64 6.63 -18.11
N ALA A 55 1.83 7.92 -17.85
CA ALA A 55 3.09 8.44 -17.33
C ALA A 55 3.42 7.89 -15.93
N ILE A 56 2.39 7.74 -15.08
CA ILE A 56 2.53 7.11 -13.75
C ILE A 56 2.93 5.64 -13.88
N LEU A 57 2.24 4.88 -14.73
CA LEU A 57 2.53 3.46 -14.96
C LEU A 57 3.94 3.27 -15.52
N ASP A 58 4.36 4.09 -16.48
CA ASP A 58 5.70 4.03 -17.06
C ASP A 58 6.78 4.36 -16.02
N HIS A 59 6.52 5.34 -15.15
CA HIS A 59 7.43 5.68 -14.06
C HIS A 59 7.53 4.55 -13.03
N GLU A 60 6.39 4.02 -12.60
CA GLU A 60 6.32 2.90 -11.66
C GLU A 60 7.06 1.67 -12.23
N ALA A 61 6.85 1.34 -13.51
CA ALA A 61 7.54 0.24 -14.17
C ALA A 61 9.07 0.43 -14.21
N ARG A 62 9.56 1.66 -14.47
CA ARG A 62 11.00 1.96 -14.45
C ARG A 62 11.60 1.78 -13.05
N VAL A 63 10.96 2.37 -12.03
CA VAL A 63 11.44 2.25 -10.63
C VAL A 63 11.38 0.80 -10.17
N MET A 64 10.30 0.06 -10.53
CA MET A 64 10.15 -1.34 -10.17
C MET A 64 11.14 -2.26 -10.87
N GLY A 65 11.44 -2.02 -12.15
CA GLY A 65 12.49 -2.75 -12.86
C GLY A 65 13.85 -2.59 -12.18
N TYR A 66 14.20 -1.35 -11.83
CA TYR A 66 15.42 -1.06 -11.07
C TYR A 66 15.41 -1.71 -9.68
N ALA A 67 14.29 -1.59 -8.94
CA ALA A 67 14.15 -2.19 -7.62
C ALA A 67 14.34 -3.70 -7.64
N LEU A 68 13.70 -4.42 -8.57
CA LEU A 68 13.85 -5.86 -8.70
C LEU A 68 15.29 -6.25 -9.04
N GLU A 69 15.94 -5.53 -9.96
CA GLU A 69 17.35 -5.75 -10.30
C GLU A 69 18.25 -5.57 -9.05
N ARG A 70 18.11 -4.46 -8.33
CA ARG A 70 18.98 -4.14 -7.19
C ARG A 70 18.73 -5.07 -6.00
N LEU A 71 17.48 -5.33 -5.67
CA LEU A 71 17.09 -6.22 -4.58
C LEU A 71 17.49 -7.67 -4.84
N SER A 72 17.49 -8.13 -6.10
CA SER A 72 17.97 -9.48 -6.46
C SER A 72 19.43 -9.74 -6.10
N ARG A 73 20.23 -8.67 -5.89
CA ARG A 73 21.65 -8.75 -5.55
C ARG A 73 21.91 -8.75 -4.03
N VAL A 74 20.90 -8.49 -3.21
CA VAL A 74 21.03 -8.50 -1.75
C VAL A 74 21.06 -9.94 -1.27
N GLU A 75 22.19 -10.36 -0.72
CA GLU A 75 22.36 -11.72 -0.22
C GLU A 75 21.38 -12.02 0.92
N GLY A 76 20.79 -13.22 0.91
CA GLY A 76 19.80 -13.65 1.89
C GLY A 76 18.40 -13.05 1.71
N LEU A 77 18.21 -12.13 0.74
CA LEU A 77 16.90 -11.58 0.44
C LEU A 77 16.06 -12.56 -0.36
N LYS A 78 14.83 -12.79 0.10
CA LYS A 78 13.83 -13.57 -0.63
C LYS A 78 12.65 -12.68 -0.96
N LEU A 79 12.39 -12.49 -2.25
CA LEU A 79 11.27 -11.71 -2.76
C LEU A 79 10.01 -12.58 -2.92
N PHE A 80 8.84 -11.98 -2.76
CA PHE A 80 7.54 -12.61 -3.00
C PHE A 80 6.78 -11.86 -4.10
N GLY A 81 6.26 -12.60 -5.07
CA GLY A 81 5.54 -12.09 -6.24
C GLY A 81 6.27 -12.35 -7.57
N PRO A 82 5.68 -11.96 -8.72
CA PRO A 82 6.29 -12.15 -10.04
C PRO A 82 7.63 -11.43 -10.19
N GLU A 83 8.55 -11.99 -10.95
CA GLU A 83 9.84 -11.33 -11.26
C GLU A 83 9.73 -10.37 -12.43
N ASP A 84 8.73 -10.55 -13.30
CA ASP A 84 8.44 -9.63 -14.39
C ASP A 84 7.82 -8.33 -13.82
N PRO A 85 8.46 -7.16 -14.00
CA PRO A 85 7.92 -5.88 -13.56
C PRO A 85 6.55 -5.57 -14.16
N SER A 86 6.23 -6.11 -15.35
CA SER A 86 4.93 -5.91 -16.01
C SER A 86 3.79 -6.71 -15.39
N GLU A 87 4.10 -7.76 -14.61
CA GLU A 87 3.13 -8.59 -13.91
C GLU A 87 2.92 -8.16 -12.44
N ARG A 88 3.52 -7.05 -12.01
CA ARG A 88 3.37 -6.53 -10.65
C ARG A 88 3.16 -5.02 -10.61
N SER A 89 2.55 -4.56 -9.52
CA SER A 89 2.52 -3.15 -9.16
C SER A 89 3.79 -2.76 -8.39
N GLY A 90 3.83 -1.51 -7.93
CA GLY A 90 4.88 -0.84 -7.16
C GLY A 90 5.27 -1.49 -5.82
N ALA A 91 4.82 -2.70 -5.51
CA ALA A 91 5.04 -3.33 -4.21
C ALA A 91 6.04 -4.50 -4.29
N VAL A 92 6.98 -4.55 -3.35
CA VAL A 92 7.91 -5.66 -3.15
C VAL A 92 7.82 -6.15 -1.71
N SER A 93 7.27 -7.34 -1.52
CA SER A 93 7.30 -8.03 -0.23
C SER A 93 8.53 -8.95 -0.15
N PHE A 94 9.20 -8.99 1.00
CA PHE A 94 10.43 -9.75 1.17
C PHE A 94 10.67 -10.22 2.62
N THR A 95 11.57 -11.19 2.76
CA THR A 95 12.23 -11.61 4.00
C THR A 95 13.74 -11.57 3.80
N LEU A 96 14.53 -11.40 4.86
CA LEU A 96 15.99 -11.29 4.78
C LEU A 96 16.63 -12.23 5.80
N GLY A 97 17.19 -13.35 5.33
CA GLY A 97 17.82 -14.36 6.19
C GLY A 97 16.94 -14.76 7.38
N ASP A 98 17.54 -14.75 8.57
CA ASP A 98 16.86 -15.04 9.84
C ASP A 98 16.28 -13.78 10.53
N ALA A 99 16.45 -12.59 9.93
CA ALA A 99 15.92 -11.35 10.50
C ALA A 99 14.40 -11.36 10.48
N HIS A 100 13.77 -11.18 11.64
CA HIS A 100 12.32 -11.09 11.71
C HIS A 100 11.85 -9.84 10.97
N PRO A 101 10.78 -9.87 10.14
CA PRO A 101 10.36 -8.72 9.35
C PRO A 101 10.14 -7.41 10.14
N HIS A 102 9.74 -7.50 11.41
CA HIS A 102 9.61 -6.34 12.28
C HIS A 102 10.96 -5.73 12.68
N ASP A 103 12.00 -6.55 12.85
CA ASP A 103 13.36 -6.06 13.12
C ASP A 103 13.92 -5.39 11.86
N VAL A 104 13.72 -6.00 10.69
CA VAL A 104 14.05 -5.41 9.38
C VAL A 104 13.43 -4.02 9.25
N ALA A 105 12.13 -3.89 9.52
CA ALA A 105 11.44 -2.59 9.44
C ALA A 105 11.94 -1.57 10.46
N THR A 106 12.28 -2.01 11.68
CA THR A 106 12.78 -1.12 12.75
C THR A 106 14.17 -0.57 12.42
N ILE A 107 15.05 -1.40 11.86
CA ILE A 107 16.38 -0.97 11.45
C ILE A 107 16.31 -0.09 10.20
N LEU A 108 15.48 -0.45 9.21
CA LEU A 108 15.28 0.41 8.06
C LEU A 108 14.76 1.80 8.46
N ASP A 109 13.87 1.88 9.47
CA ASP A 109 13.41 3.16 10.02
C ASP A 109 14.56 3.98 10.62
N SER A 110 15.53 3.35 11.32
CA SER A 110 16.72 4.06 11.82
C SER A 110 17.64 4.57 10.71
N GLU A 111 17.63 3.93 9.53
CA GLU A 111 18.32 4.39 8.32
C GLU A 111 17.49 5.40 7.50
N GLY A 112 16.31 5.80 8.00
CA GLY A 112 15.41 6.74 7.35
C GLY A 112 14.62 6.14 6.17
N VAL A 113 14.45 4.81 6.15
CA VAL A 113 13.70 4.07 5.12
C VAL A 113 12.41 3.51 5.72
N ALA A 114 11.28 4.10 5.35
CA ALA A 114 9.97 3.66 5.81
C ALA A 114 9.46 2.45 5.02
N VAL A 115 9.36 1.29 5.68
CA VAL A 115 8.67 0.10 5.15
C VAL A 115 7.60 -0.38 6.12
N ARG A 116 6.76 -1.32 5.68
CA ARG A 116 5.78 -1.97 6.56
C ARG A 116 6.10 -3.45 6.74
N ALA A 117 6.01 -3.94 7.97
CA ALA A 117 6.11 -5.36 8.29
C ALA A 117 4.79 -5.94 8.78
N GLY A 118 4.58 -7.24 8.54
CA GLY A 118 3.48 -8.02 9.08
C GLY A 118 2.74 -8.83 8.02
N HIS A 119 1.44 -9.04 8.25
CA HIS A 119 0.60 -9.81 7.34
C HIS A 119 0.02 -9.02 6.17
N HIS A 120 0.11 -7.69 6.19
CA HIS A 120 -0.49 -6.79 5.18
C HIS A 120 -2.00 -7.02 4.96
N CYS A 121 -2.72 -7.40 6.03
CA CYS A 121 -4.12 -7.84 5.97
C CYS A 121 -4.36 -9.06 5.06
N ALA A 122 -3.34 -9.87 4.78
CA ALA A 122 -3.36 -11.01 3.84
C ALA A 122 -2.83 -12.32 4.46
N GLN A 123 -3.34 -12.70 5.65
CA GLN A 123 -2.84 -13.87 6.40
C GLN A 123 -2.88 -15.21 5.62
N LEU A 124 -3.86 -15.41 4.73
CA LEU A 124 -3.93 -16.63 3.92
C LEU A 124 -2.79 -16.72 2.89
N VAL A 125 -2.32 -15.58 2.38
CA VAL A 125 -1.15 -15.51 1.48
C VAL A 125 0.11 -15.88 2.26
N MET A 126 0.26 -15.40 3.50
CA MET A 126 1.37 -15.75 4.38
C MET A 126 1.41 -17.27 4.65
N LYS A 127 0.26 -17.88 4.97
CA LYS A 127 0.12 -19.33 5.13
C LYS A 127 0.50 -20.09 3.85
N ARG A 128 0.06 -19.62 2.68
CA ARG A 128 0.40 -20.23 1.38
C ARG A 128 1.91 -20.24 1.14
N PHE A 129 2.60 -19.16 1.50
CA PHE A 129 4.05 -19.03 1.34
C PHE A 129 4.87 -19.59 2.50
N GLY A 130 4.22 -20.10 3.55
CA GLY A 130 4.89 -20.69 4.71
C GLY A 130 5.68 -19.68 5.56
N VAL A 131 5.30 -18.41 5.53
CA VAL A 131 5.96 -17.34 6.31
C VAL A 131 5.01 -16.77 7.36
N SER A 132 5.54 -16.34 8.50
CA SER A 132 4.76 -15.67 9.55
C SER A 132 4.46 -14.21 9.19
N ALA A 133 5.37 -13.53 8.51
CA ALA A 133 5.24 -12.15 8.08
C ALA A 133 6.21 -11.85 6.93
N THR A 134 6.05 -10.68 6.31
CA THR A 134 7.03 -10.11 5.37
C THR A 134 7.24 -8.63 5.68
N ALA A 135 8.40 -8.09 5.32
CA ALA A 135 8.56 -6.65 5.13
C ALA A 135 8.09 -6.30 3.72
N ARG A 136 7.62 -5.08 3.51
CA ARG A 136 7.15 -4.62 2.20
C ARG A 136 7.55 -3.17 1.96
N ALA A 137 8.31 -2.97 0.89
CA ALA A 137 8.53 -1.66 0.28
C ALA A 137 7.44 -1.44 -0.80
N SER A 138 6.92 -0.23 -0.90
CA SER A 138 5.90 0.12 -1.89
C SER A 138 6.23 1.48 -2.48
N PHE A 139 6.56 1.48 -3.77
CA PHE A 139 6.92 2.63 -4.57
C PHE A 139 5.70 3.21 -5.28
N TYR A 140 5.73 4.51 -5.53
CA TYR A 140 4.71 5.20 -6.30
C TYR A 140 5.30 6.33 -7.14
N LEU A 141 4.45 7.19 -7.73
CA LEU A 141 4.82 8.23 -8.70
C LEU A 141 5.87 9.25 -8.22
N TYR A 142 6.11 9.34 -6.91
CA TYR A 142 7.03 10.30 -6.30
C TYR A 142 8.37 9.65 -5.90
N ASN A 143 8.50 8.34 -6.03
CA ASN A 143 9.72 7.65 -5.66
C ASN A 143 10.75 7.68 -6.79
N THR A 144 12.01 7.44 -6.42
CA THR A 144 13.12 7.46 -7.38
C THR A 144 13.99 6.22 -7.25
N THR A 145 14.91 6.03 -8.19
CA THR A 145 15.96 5.02 -8.09
C THR A 145 16.87 5.26 -6.88
N ASP A 146 17.03 6.51 -6.44
CA ASP A 146 17.81 6.84 -5.24
C ASP A 146 17.13 6.30 -3.98
N ASP A 147 15.79 6.31 -3.91
CA ASP A 147 15.05 5.67 -2.81
C ASP A 147 15.27 4.15 -2.79
N VAL A 148 15.39 3.53 -3.96
CA VAL A 148 15.72 2.10 -4.09
C VAL A 148 17.12 1.84 -3.57
N ASP A 149 18.11 2.66 -3.94
CA ASP A 149 19.47 2.48 -3.48
C ASP A 149 19.58 2.67 -1.96
N ARG A 150 18.88 3.65 -1.38
CA ARG A 150 18.78 3.81 0.08
C ARG A 150 18.13 2.61 0.77
N LEU A 151 17.10 2.02 0.17
CA LEU A 151 16.51 0.77 0.68
C LEU A 151 17.53 -0.36 0.68
N VAL A 152 18.28 -0.52 -0.41
CA VAL A 152 19.31 -1.57 -0.52
C VAL A 152 20.42 -1.35 0.51
N GLU A 153 20.93 -0.14 0.65
CA GLU A 153 21.92 0.21 1.68
C GLU A 153 21.42 -0.13 3.09
N GLY A 154 20.16 0.21 3.40
CA GLY A 154 19.55 -0.16 4.69
C GLY A 154 19.40 -1.67 4.89
N LEU A 155 19.09 -2.43 3.84
CA LEU A 155 19.04 -3.90 3.91
C LEU A 155 20.42 -4.53 4.16
N GLU A 156 21.47 -3.93 3.61
CA GLU A 156 22.85 -4.34 3.88
C GLU A 156 23.22 -4.12 5.36
N VAL A 157 22.75 -3.02 5.97
CA VAL A 157 22.90 -2.78 7.42
C VAL A 157 22.17 -3.85 8.24
N VAL A 158 20.94 -4.18 7.88
CA VAL A 158 20.17 -5.26 8.53
C VAL A 158 20.94 -6.58 8.43
N ARG A 159 21.50 -6.91 7.25
CA ARG A 159 22.28 -8.13 7.06
C ARG A 159 23.49 -8.18 7.99
N GLY A 160 24.27 -7.09 8.08
CA GLY A 160 25.44 -7.02 8.96
C GLY A 160 25.14 -7.16 10.45
N ILE A 161 23.89 -6.94 10.88
CA ILE A 161 23.46 -7.13 12.27
C ILE A 161 23.06 -8.58 12.55
N PHE A 162 22.34 -9.21 11.61
CA PHE A 162 21.73 -10.54 11.81
C PHE A 162 22.52 -11.71 11.20
N GLY A 163 23.57 -11.45 10.42
CA GLY A 163 24.44 -12.48 9.88
C GLY A 163 25.83 -11.94 9.50
N PRO A 164 26.81 -12.82 9.22
CA PRO A 164 27.96 -12.43 8.41
C PRO A 164 27.55 -12.06 6.98
#